data_AF-A0A1X6MZE6-F1
#
_entry.id   AF-A0A1X6MZE6-F1
#
_cell.length_a   1.000
_cell.length_b   1.000
_cell.length_c   1.000
_cell.angle_alpha   90.00
_cell.angle_beta   90.00
_cell.angle_gamma   90.00
#
_symmetry.space_group_name_H-M   'P 1'
#
loop_
_entity.id
_entity.type
_entity.pdbx_description
1 polymer ?
#
loop_
_entity_poly.entity_id
_entity_poly.type
_entity_poly.pdbx_seq_one_letter_code
_entity_poly.pdbx_strand_id
1 'polypeptide(L)'
;MCNDQPRLPSIAYVSLEESQRYAEATVKGSFGLSPAEKFWRDHQPHLQSREYVLRARYRPNWRPSWLGTNLDPTYCEDSIMVSKHNVIDAIRQRDGLLVAIKATRNDTEEIAISTFLSSLKLMSDHRNHCIPLLEVMLDPLDPEMSLMVTPYMRPFNDPEFGASGEVVDFVRQSLEGLWFLHEQRVAHRDCAAMNIMMDGRPLYPHGHHPVRYGYSRDGASELAPLARIDHPVRYYFIDFGLSTHFAPGVSPSVVGAAGRDKEVPELSLDVPYDAFKVDIFAMGNLYDKELVQKYQGLEFLQPLIDVMKQRDPERRPSAEQAFRSFEGIRSTLSNASLRWRLRPRTESMSERVLYDTVAVAREGVHHLKRLVVA
;
A
#
# COMPACT_ATOMS: atom_id res chain seq x y z
N MET A 1 -21.11 19.99 -22.03
CA MET A 1 -21.24 18.63 -21.46
C MET A 1 -20.76 17.66 -22.54
N CYS A 2 -19.47 17.34 -22.56
CA CYS A 2 -18.94 16.32 -23.47
C CYS A 2 -19.17 14.97 -22.80
N ASN A 3 -20.03 14.16 -23.39
CA ASN A 3 -20.40 12.83 -22.90
C ASN A 3 -19.33 11.83 -23.35
N ASP A 4 -18.07 12.06 -22.95
CA ASP A 4 -16.96 11.14 -23.21
C ASP A 4 -16.84 10.15 -22.05
N GLN A 5 -17.90 9.36 -21.83
CA GLN A 5 -17.67 8.08 -21.16
C GLN A 5 -16.87 7.22 -22.15
N PRO A 6 -15.65 6.77 -21.81
CA PRO A 6 -14.89 5.91 -22.68
C PRO A 6 -15.74 4.69 -23.03
N ARG A 7 -15.92 4.43 -24.34
CA ARG A 7 -16.66 3.25 -24.79
C ARG A 7 -15.94 2.02 -24.25
N LEU A 8 -16.67 1.18 -23.51
CA LEU A 8 -16.18 -0.12 -23.06
C LEU A 8 -15.69 -0.95 -24.26
N PRO A 9 -14.67 -1.80 -24.08
CA PRO A 9 -14.15 -2.63 -25.16
C PRO A 9 -15.24 -3.62 -25.64
N SER A 10 -15.15 -4.09 -26.89
CA SER A 10 -16.18 -4.98 -27.46
C SER A 10 -16.39 -6.26 -26.65
N ILE A 11 -15.35 -6.77 -26.01
CA ILE A 11 -15.37 -7.92 -25.10
C ILE A 11 -16.17 -7.69 -23.82
N ALA A 12 -16.53 -6.44 -23.49
CA ALA A 12 -17.42 -6.13 -22.37
C ALA A 12 -18.89 -6.41 -22.68
N TYR A 13 -19.22 -6.74 -23.93
CA TYR A 13 -20.58 -7.04 -24.37
C TYR A 13 -20.72 -8.52 -24.69
N VAL A 14 -21.75 -9.15 -24.15
CA VAL A 14 -22.03 -10.58 -24.30
C VAL A 14 -23.26 -10.84 -25.16
N SER A 15 -23.45 -12.10 -25.55
CA SER A 15 -24.65 -12.52 -26.27
C SER A 15 -25.91 -12.35 -25.41
N LEU A 16 -27.08 -12.34 -26.06
CA LEU A 16 -28.36 -12.27 -25.35
C LEU A 16 -28.54 -13.45 -24.38
N GLU A 17 -28.14 -14.66 -24.80
CA GLU A 17 -28.19 -15.87 -23.96
C GLU A 17 -27.32 -15.72 -22.70
N GLU A 18 -26.08 -15.26 -22.85
CA GLU A 18 -25.18 -15.00 -21.71
C GLU A 18 -25.73 -13.91 -20.79
N SER A 19 -26.28 -12.82 -21.35
CA SER A 19 -26.90 -11.76 -20.56
C SER A 19 -28.08 -12.27 -19.72
N GLN A 20 -28.89 -13.19 -20.25
CA GLN A 20 -29.97 -13.86 -19.52
C GLN A 20 -29.42 -14.75 -18.40
N ARG A 21 -28.34 -15.49 -18.66
CA ARG A 21 -27.66 -16.29 -17.63
C ARG A 21 -27.13 -15.43 -16.48
N TYR A 22 -26.54 -14.27 -16.77
CA TYR A 22 -26.10 -13.34 -15.73
C TYR A 22 -27.28 -12.76 -14.95
N ALA A 23 -28.39 -12.43 -15.62
CA ALA A 23 -29.60 -11.97 -14.94
C ALA A 23 -30.16 -13.04 -13.99
N GLU A 24 -30.26 -14.29 -14.43
CA GLU A 24 -30.70 -15.42 -13.60
C GLU A 24 -29.76 -15.66 -12.41
N ALA A 25 -28.44 -15.62 -12.63
CA ALA A 25 -27.44 -15.77 -11.56
C ALA A 25 -27.56 -14.64 -10.53
N THR A 26 -27.86 -13.41 -10.99
CA THR A 26 -28.09 -12.26 -10.12
C THR A 26 -29.33 -12.45 -9.26
N VAL A 27 -30.44 -12.93 -9.84
CA VAL A 27 -31.68 -13.25 -9.08
C VAL A 27 -31.43 -14.36 -8.06
N LYS A 28 -30.59 -15.34 -8.39
CA LYS A 28 -30.16 -16.42 -7.47
C LYS A 28 -29.19 -15.96 -6.38
N GLY A 29 -28.77 -14.69 -6.40
CA GLY A 29 -27.92 -14.08 -5.37
C GLY A 29 -26.42 -14.20 -5.61
N SER A 30 -25.96 -14.69 -6.77
CA SER A 30 -24.52 -14.86 -7.07
C SER A 30 -23.71 -13.55 -7.00
N PHE A 31 -24.37 -12.41 -7.19
CA PHE A 31 -23.76 -11.07 -7.12
C PHE A 31 -24.24 -10.24 -5.92
N GLY A 32 -24.97 -10.86 -5.00
CA GLY A 32 -25.47 -10.21 -3.79
C GLY A 32 -24.36 -9.66 -2.91
N LEU A 33 -24.69 -8.67 -2.08
CA LEU A 33 -23.74 -8.11 -1.11
C LEU A 33 -23.40 -9.14 -0.04
N SER A 34 -22.12 -9.37 0.21
CA SER A 34 -21.63 -10.13 1.37
C SER A 34 -21.93 -9.40 2.68
N PRO A 35 -21.80 -10.06 3.86
CA PRO A 35 -22.00 -9.39 5.15
C PRO A 35 -21.16 -8.12 5.33
N ALA A 36 -19.88 -8.16 4.93
CA ALA A 36 -19.00 -6.99 4.99
C ALA A 36 -19.44 -5.86 4.04
N GLU A 37 -19.98 -6.21 2.87
CA GLU A 37 -20.49 -5.20 1.94
C GLU A 37 -21.82 -4.59 2.39
N LYS A 38 -22.66 -5.39 3.08
CA LYS A 38 -23.87 -4.88 3.74
C LYS A 38 -23.50 -3.89 4.85
N PHE A 39 -22.49 -4.21 5.66
CA PHE A 39 -21.94 -3.28 6.65
C PHE A 39 -21.61 -1.93 5.99
N TRP A 40 -20.80 -1.90 4.93
CA TRP A 40 -20.46 -0.64 4.28
C TRP A 40 -21.62 0.07 3.58
N ARG A 41 -22.54 -0.68 2.96
CA ARG A 41 -23.76 -0.12 2.39
C ARG A 41 -24.57 0.62 3.46
N ASP A 42 -24.70 0.03 4.64
CA ASP A 42 -25.48 0.61 5.73
C ASP A 42 -24.80 1.87 6.32
N HIS A 43 -23.49 2.01 6.14
CA HIS A 43 -22.72 3.23 6.48
C HIS A 43 -22.77 4.33 5.41
N GLN A 44 -23.14 4.02 4.16
CA GLN A 44 -23.15 4.99 3.06
C GLN A 44 -23.90 6.30 3.39
N PRO A 45 -25.11 6.29 4.00
CA PRO A 45 -25.82 7.53 4.31
C PRO A 45 -25.03 8.47 5.23
N HIS A 46 -24.39 7.93 6.26
CA HIS A 46 -23.58 8.71 7.19
C HIS A 46 -22.30 9.22 6.51
N LEU A 47 -21.59 8.35 5.79
CA LEU A 47 -20.40 8.73 5.03
C LEU A 47 -20.70 9.85 4.04
N GLN A 48 -21.82 9.76 3.33
CA GLN A 48 -22.24 10.77 2.37
C GLN A 48 -22.57 12.11 3.04
N SER A 49 -23.15 12.10 4.24
CA SER A 49 -23.36 13.33 5.04
C SER A 49 -22.05 14.02 5.45
N ARG A 50 -20.94 13.26 5.44
CA ARG A 50 -19.58 13.70 5.70
C ARG A 50 -18.76 13.88 4.41
N GLU A 51 -19.44 13.98 3.26
CA GLU A 51 -18.84 14.18 1.94
C GLU A 51 -18.01 12.99 1.41
N TYR A 52 -18.19 11.79 1.96
CA TYR A 52 -17.54 10.55 1.50
C TYR A 52 -18.52 9.68 0.72
N VAL A 53 -18.21 9.41 -0.54
CA VAL A 53 -19.10 8.64 -1.43
C VAL A 53 -18.45 7.31 -1.77
N LEU A 54 -19.08 6.21 -1.37
CA LEU A 54 -18.69 4.87 -1.79
C LEU A 54 -19.07 4.60 -3.26
N ARG A 55 -18.45 3.56 -3.82
CA ARG A 55 -18.77 3.01 -5.14
C ARG A 55 -20.26 2.65 -5.26
N ALA A 56 -20.77 2.64 -6.49
CA ALA A 56 -22.21 2.47 -6.76
C ALA A 56 -22.83 1.23 -6.09
N ARG A 57 -22.06 0.13 -6.01
CA ARG A 57 -22.42 -1.13 -5.35
C ARG A 57 -22.91 -0.99 -3.90
N TYR A 58 -22.39 0.00 -3.17
CA TYR A 58 -22.68 0.19 -1.74
C TYR A 58 -23.69 1.32 -1.50
N ARG A 59 -24.31 1.85 -2.55
CA ARG A 59 -25.32 2.88 -2.40
C ARG A 59 -26.67 2.25 -2.03
N PRO A 60 -27.51 2.93 -1.23
CA PRO A 60 -28.88 2.50 -1.01
C PRO A 60 -29.61 2.26 -2.34
N ASN A 61 -30.38 1.18 -2.41
CA ASN A 61 -31.12 0.76 -3.61
C ASN A 61 -30.24 0.46 -4.84
N TRP A 62 -28.96 0.11 -4.65
CA TRP A 62 -28.10 -0.35 -5.74
C TRP A 62 -28.78 -1.47 -6.54
N ARG A 63 -28.73 -1.32 -7.86
CA ARG A 63 -29.11 -2.34 -8.83
C ARG A 63 -27.89 -2.61 -9.71
N PRO A 64 -27.50 -3.88 -9.91
CA PRO A 64 -26.38 -4.22 -10.76
C PRO A 64 -26.52 -3.63 -12.17
N SER A 65 -25.47 -2.96 -12.64
CA SER A 65 -25.45 -2.24 -13.91
C SER A 65 -25.69 -3.13 -15.14
N TRP A 66 -25.37 -4.42 -15.07
CA TRP A 66 -25.58 -5.35 -16.17
C TRP A 66 -27.04 -5.80 -16.35
N LEU A 67 -27.91 -5.61 -15.35
CA LEU A 67 -29.31 -6.06 -15.44
C LEU A 67 -30.11 -5.25 -16.48
N GLY A 68 -30.65 -5.95 -17.48
CA GLY A 68 -31.39 -5.33 -18.59
C GLY A 68 -30.49 -4.75 -19.68
N THR A 69 -29.19 -5.08 -19.64
CA THR A 69 -28.20 -4.75 -20.65
C THR A 69 -27.56 -6.03 -21.18
N ASN A 70 -26.62 -5.89 -22.13
CA ASN A 70 -25.76 -6.98 -22.59
C ASN A 70 -24.32 -6.84 -22.06
N LEU A 71 -24.11 -6.15 -20.93
CA LEU A 71 -22.79 -6.02 -20.31
C LEU A 71 -22.39 -7.30 -19.57
N ASP A 72 -21.14 -7.72 -19.74
CA ASP A 72 -20.51 -8.72 -18.89
C ASP A 72 -20.21 -8.09 -17.51
N PRO A 73 -20.70 -8.68 -16.40
CA PRO A 73 -20.41 -8.21 -15.05
C PRO A 73 -18.91 -8.03 -14.78
N THR A 74 -18.05 -8.79 -15.44
CA THR A 74 -16.59 -8.68 -15.32
C THR A 74 -16.07 -7.28 -15.60
N TYR A 75 -16.73 -6.52 -16.47
CA TYR A 75 -16.33 -5.15 -16.86
C TYR A 75 -17.15 -4.06 -16.18
N CYS A 76 -18.01 -4.44 -15.23
CA CYS A 76 -18.85 -3.52 -14.48
C CYS A 76 -18.19 -3.22 -13.12
N GLU A 77 -17.88 -1.96 -12.81
CA GLU A 77 -17.26 -1.56 -11.54
C GLU A 77 -18.02 -2.10 -10.31
N ASP A 78 -19.35 -2.12 -10.41
CA ASP A 78 -20.26 -2.52 -9.33
C ASP A 78 -20.40 -4.04 -9.17
N SER A 79 -19.65 -4.84 -9.94
CA SER A 79 -19.39 -6.25 -9.63
C SER A 79 -18.17 -6.46 -8.71
N ILE A 80 -17.31 -5.44 -8.59
CA ILE A 80 -16.05 -5.55 -7.86
C ILE A 80 -16.33 -5.37 -6.37
N MET A 81 -16.07 -6.42 -5.60
CA MET A 81 -16.32 -6.45 -4.15
C MET A 81 -15.22 -5.74 -3.36
N VAL A 82 -15.44 -5.50 -2.06
CA VAL A 82 -14.37 -5.09 -1.13
C VAL A 82 -13.34 -6.21 -0.97
N SER A 83 -12.06 -5.85 -0.79
CA SER A 83 -10.98 -6.82 -0.54
C SER A 83 -10.75 -7.13 0.95
N LYS A 84 -11.15 -6.20 1.85
CA LYS A 84 -11.06 -6.35 3.30
C LYS A 84 -12.42 -6.03 3.93
N HIS A 85 -12.80 -6.77 4.97
CA HIS A 85 -14.12 -6.60 5.57
C HIS A 85 -14.26 -5.25 6.30
N ASN A 86 -13.20 -4.78 6.96
CA ASN A 86 -13.17 -3.58 7.78
C ASN A 86 -12.49 -2.37 7.12
N VAL A 87 -12.20 -2.42 5.81
CA VAL A 87 -11.64 -1.28 5.07
C VAL A 87 -12.34 -1.13 3.73
N ILE A 88 -12.72 0.10 3.37
CA ILE A 88 -13.32 0.42 2.07
C ILE A 88 -12.72 1.68 1.44
N ASP A 89 -12.75 1.74 0.11
CA ASP A 89 -12.42 2.93 -0.68
C ASP A 89 -13.62 3.89 -0.80
N ALA A 90 -13.35 5.20 -0.80
CA ALA A 90 -14.35 6.24 -1.05
C ALA A 90 -13.77 7.43 -1.81
N ILE A 91 -14.63 8.21 -2.47
CA ILE A 91 -14.26 9.51 -3.02
C ILE A 91 -14.75 10.60 -2.06
N ARG A 92 -13.82 11.45 -1.63
CA ARG A 92 -14.13 12.67 -0.89
C ARG A 92 -14.62 13.76 -1.86
N GLN A 93 -15.85 14.22 -1.70
CA GLN A 93 -16.52 15.07 -2.70
C GLN A 93 -15.87 16.45 -2.87
N ARG A 94 -15.39 17.05 -1.78
CA ARG A 94 -14.86 18.43 -1.79
C ARG A 94 -13.63 18.62 -2.68
N ASP A 95 -12.83 17.58 -2.89
CA ASP A 95 -11.57 17.66 -3.65
C ASP A 95 -11.31 16.47 -4.58
N GLY A 96 -12.23 15.50 -4.64
CA GLY A 96 -12.10 14.30 -5.47
C GLY A 96 -11.01 13.34 -4.99
N LEU A 97 -10.52 13.49 -3.75
CA LEU A 97 -9.47 12.62 -3.21
C LEU A 97 -10.03 11.20 -2.99
N LEU A 98 -9.31 10.21 -3.52
CA LEU A 98 -9.54 8.81 -3.19
C LEU A 98 -8.99 8.54 -1.78
N VAL A 99 -9.85 8.06 -0.90
CA VAL A 99 -9.55 7.77 0.51
C VAL A 99 -9.78 6.30 0.83
N ALA A 100 -9.14 5.82 1.88
CA ALA A 100 -9.47 4.58 2.55
C ALA A 100 -10.16 4.89 3.88
N ILE A 101 -11.21 4.14 4.21
CA ILE A 101 -11.95 4.25 5.46
C ILE A 101 -11.85 2.91 6.18
N LYS A 102 -11.26 2.91 7.37
CA LYS A 102 -11.10 1.72 8.23
C LYS A 102 -12.06 1.82 9.41
N ALA A 103 -12.83 0.77 9.65
CA ALA A 103 -13.57 0.60 10.90
C ALA A 103 -12.66 -0.06 11.94
N THR A 104 -12.50 0.57 13.10
CA THR A 104 -11.67 0.09 14.21
C THR A 104 -12.34 0.33 15.56
N ARG A 105 -11.95 -0.41 16.60
CA ARG A 105 -12.47 -0.18 17.95
C ARG A 105 -11.91 1.12 18.51
N ASN A 106 -12.75 1.87 19.22
CA ASN A 106 -12.39 3.16 19.80
C ASN A 106 -11.61 3.05 21.12
N ASP A 107 -11.49 1.85 21.69
CA ASP A 107 -10.77 1.55 22.94
C ASP A 107 -9.31 1.12 22.71
N THR A 108 -8.78 1.34 21.51
CA THR A 108 -7.40 1.01 21.14
C THR A 108 -6.52 2.25 21.01
N GLU A 109 -5.22 2.07 21.20
CA GLU A 109 -4.22 3.13 21.03
C GLU A 109 -4.04 3.53 19.55
N GLU A 110 -4.60 2.79 18.59
CA GLU A 110 -4.39 3.03 17.15
C GLU A 110 -4.79 4.45 16.74
N ILE A 111 -5.97 4.91 17.19
CA ILE A 111 -6.48 6.24 16.88
C ILE A 111 -5.60 7.31 17.53
N ALA A 112 -5.19 7.11 18.78
CA ALA A 112 -4.35 8.04 19.53
C ALA A 112 -2.97 8.20 18.87
N ILE A 113 -2.32 7.09 18.52
CA ILE A 113 -1.02 7.07 17.83
C ILE A 113 -1.14 7.73 16.45
N SER A 114 -2.15 7.35 15.65
CA SER A 114 -2.35 7.91 14.31
C SER A 114 -2.64 9.42 14.36
N THR A 115 -3.41 9.88 15.36
CA THR A 115 -3.68 11.31 15.58
C THR A 115 -2.41 12.06 15.98
N PHE A 116 -1.60 11.49 16.87
CA PHE A 116 -0.33 12.06 17.29
C PHE A 116 0.63 12.24 16.10
N LEU A 117 0.83 11.16 15.31
CA LEU A 117 1.71 11.15 14.13
C LEU A 117 1.21 12.08 13.00
N SER A 118 -0.08 12.41 13.01
CA SER A 118 -0.73 13.35 12.08
C SER A 118 -0.90 14.76 12.65
N SER A 119 -0.27 15.07 13.79
CA SER A 119 -0.26 16.44 14.31
C SER A 119 0.50 17.37 13.35
N LEU A 120 0.08 18.65 13.28
CA LEU A 120 0.67 19.64 12.36
C LEU A 120 2.20 19.72 12.45
N LYS A 121 2.74 19.62 13.67
CA LYS A 121 4.20 19.60 13.92
C LYS A 121 4.86 18.40 13.25
N LEU A 122 4.33 17.20 13.44
CA LEU A 122 4.92 15.97 12.93
C LEU A 122 4.69 15.78 11.44
N MET A 123 3.57 16.26 10.89
CA MET A 123 3.32 16.25 9.44
C MET A 123 4.28 17.14 8.66
N SER A 124 4.86 18.16 9.30
CA SER A 124 5.86 19.04 8.68
C SER A 124 7.26 18.41 8.59
N ASP A 125 7.53 17.33 9.35
CA ASP A 125 8.79 16.60 9.25
C ASP A 125 8.76 15.72 7.99
N HIS A 126 9.64 16.00 7.04
CA HIS A 126 9.73 15.25 5.79
C HIS A 126 10.05 13.75 5.99
N ARG A 127 10.70 13.38 7.12
CA ARG A 127 11.01 12.00 7.49
C ARG A 127 9.78 11.24 8.01
N ASN A 128 8.66 11.93 8.23
CA ASN A 128 7.41 11.30 8.62
C ASN A 128 6.82 10.52 7.43
N HIS A 129 7.11 9.23 7.40
CA HIS A 129 6.51 8.26 6.48
C HIS A 129 5.31 7.54 7.12
N CYS A 130 4.62 8.14 8.08
CA CYS A 130 3.36 7.60 8.59
C CYS A 130 2.21 8.08 7.70
N ILE A 131 1.26 7.21 7.40
CA ILE A 131 0.07 7.62 6.65
C ILE A 131 -0.70 8.71 7.41
N PRO A 132 -1.03 9.85 6.78
CA PRO A 132 -1.72 10.92 7.48
C PRO A 132 -3.18 10.53 7.74
N LEU A 133 -3.63 10.78 8.97
CA LEU A 133 -5.02 10.68 9.38
C LEU A 133 -5.76 11.96 8.96
N LEU A 134 -6.73 11.82 8.06
CA LEU A 134 -7.51 12.95 7.54
C LEU A 134 -8.69 13.29 8.45
N GLU A 135 -9.33 12.26 8.99
CA GLU A 135 -10.53 12.40 9.81
C GLU A 135 -10.74 11.14 10.67
N VAL A 136 -11.35 11.32 11.84
CA VAL A 136 -11.89 10.23 12.68
C VAL A 136 -13.34 10.58 12.98
N MET A 137 -14.23 9.64 12.72
CA MET A 137 -15.65 9.75 13.02
C MET A 137 -16.04 8.63 13.97
N LEU A 138 -16.94 8.90 14.92
CA LEU A 138 -17.61 7.82 15.64
C LEU A 138 -18.48 7.03 14.67
N ASP A 139 -18.51 5.72 14.83
CA ASP A 139 -19.37 4.88 14.01
C ASP A 139 -20.85 5.13 14.42
N PRO A 140 -21.74 5.43 13.45
CA PRO A 140 -23.14 5.76 13.75
C PRO A 140 -23.99 4.54 14.10
N LEU A 141 -23.52 3.32 13.80
CA LEU A 141 -24.23 2.07 14.01
C LEU A 141 -23.68 1.29 15.21
N ASP A 142 -22.41 1.51 15.59
CA ASP A 142 -21.77 0.87 16.74
C ASP A 142 -20.96 1.88 17.59
N PRO A 143 -21.41 2.22 18.82
CA PRO A 143 -20.73 3.20 19.66
C PRO A 143 -19.35 2.75 20.17
N GLU A 144 -18.98 1.47 20.04
CA GLU A 144 -17.63 0.97 20.37
C GLU A 144 -16.64 1.13 19.19
N MET A 145 -17.13 1.56 18.03
CA MET A 145 -16.34 1.63 16.81
C MET A 145 -16.11 3.08 16.37
N SER A 146 -15.10 3.26 15.53
CA SER A 146 -14.77 4.52 14.87
C SER A 146 -14.32 4.26 13.45
N LEU A 147 -14.61 5.22 12.58
CA LEU A 147 -14.23 5.23 11.18
C LEU A 147 -13.04 6.17 11.01
N MET A 148 -11.88 5.60 10.70
CA MET A 148 -10.64 6.34 10.41
C MET A 148 -10.51 6.55 8.91
N VAL A 149 -10.33 7.81 8.49
CA VAL A 149 -10.16 8.17 7.09
C VAL A 149 -8.70 8.56 6.82
N THR A 150 -8.09 7.91 5.84
CA THR A 150 -6.72 8.19 5.36
C THR A 150 -6.73 8.34 3.84
N PRO A 151 -5.69 8.93 3.20
CA PRO A 151 -5.55 8.85 1.76
C PRO A 151 -5.45 7.38 1.34
N TYR A 152 -6.04 7.02 0.21
CA TYR A 152 -5.85 5.69 -0.34
C TYR A 152 -4.38 5.52 -0.78
N MET A 153 -3.80 4.39 -0.41
CA MET A 153 -2.45 3.99 -0.80
C MET A 153 -2.49 2.62 -1.45
N ARG A 154 -1.46 2.31 -2.24
CA ARG A 154 -1.32 1.00 -2.89
C ARG A 154 -0.14 0.21 -2.30
N PRO A 155 -0.13 -1.14 -2.31
CA PRO A 155 1.06 -1.89 -1.87
C PRO A 155 2.37 -1.40 -2.49
N PHE A 156 3.44 -1.35 -1.70
CA PHE A 156 4.73 -0.79 -2.11
C PHE A 156 5.37 -1.49 -3.33
N ASN A 157 5.04 -2.77 -3.53
CA ASN A 157 5.55 -3.64 -4.57
C ASN A 157 4.54 -3.91 -5.70
N ASP A 158 3.45 -3.14 -5.77
CA ASP A 158 2.51 -3.17 -6.90
C ASP A 158 2.62 -1.82 -7.64
N PRO A 159 2.93 -1.77 -8.96
CA PRO A 159 3.51 -2.87 -9.71
C PRO A 159 4.88 -3.22 -9.12
N GLU A 160 5.43 -4.35 -9.54
CA GLU A 160 6.75 -4.77 -9.12
C GLU A 160 7.83 -3.71 -9.41
N PHE A 161 8.93 -3.79 -8.65
CA PHE A 161 10.10 -2.94 -8.88
C PHE A 161 10.73 -3.25 -10.24
N GLY A 162 10.94 -2.22 -11.05
CA GLY A 162 11.50 -2.34 -12.40
C GLY A 162 12.99 -2.03 -12.51
N ALA A 163 13.57 -1.36 -11.50
CA ALA A 163 14.99 -0.97 -11.49
C ALA A 163 15.57 -1.00 -10.07
N SER A 164 16.88 -1.25 -9.94
CA SER A 164 17.56 -1.29 -8.64
C SER A 164 17.42 0.00 -7.82
N GLY A 165 17.36 1.14 -8.51
CA GLY A 165 17.20 2.46 -7.90
C GLY A 165 15.85 2.64 -7.21
N GLU A 166 14.81 1.96 -7.69
CA GLU A 166 13.49 1.98 -7.05
C GLU A 166 13.52 1.21 -5.72
N VAL A 167 14.28 0.10 -5.65
CA VAL A 167 14.51 -0.65 -4.41
C VAL A 167 15.34 0.17 -3.42
N VAL A 168 16.40 0.83 -3.92
CA VAL A 168 17.25 1.70 -3.10
C VAL A 168 16.45 2.85 -2.50
N ASP A 169 15.57 3.47 -3.29
CA ASP A 169 14.68 4.54 -2.80
C ASP A 169 13.67 4.02 -1.76
N PHE A 170 13.08 2.84 -2.00
CA PHE A 170 12.20 2.18 -1.02
C PHE A 170 12.90 1.90 0.32
N VAL A 171 14.08 1.27 0.31
CA VAL A 171 14.85 0.96 1.53
C VAL A 171 15.24 2.25 2.25
N ARG A 172 15.64 3.29 1.50
CA ARG A 172 15.95 4.60 2.06
C ARG A 172 14.77 5.19 2.83
N GLN A 173 13.63 5.35 2.16
CA GLN A 173 12.43 5.99 2.73
C GLN A 173 11.86 5.19 3.90
N SER A 174 11.85 3.85 3.83
CA SER A 174 11.32 3.02 4.91
C SER A 174 12.23 3.00 6.14
N LEU A 175 13.58 3.05 6.00
CA LEU A 175 14.48 3.27 7.13
C LEU A 175 14.37 4.69 7.71
N GLU A 176 14.23 5.71 6.86
CA GLU A 176 14.02 7.11 7.28
C GLU A 176 12.75 7.24 8.11
N GLY A 177 11.66 6.61 7.66
CA GLY A 177 10.39 6.53 8.37
C GLY A 177 10.47 5.76 9.69
N LEU A 178 11.20 4.63 9.73
CA LEU A 178 11.38 3.88 10.96
C LEU A 178 12.19 4.66 11.99
N TRP A 179 13.26 5.33 11.54
CA TRP A 179 14.04 6.20 12.39
C TRP A 179 13.18 7.33 12.98
N PHE A 180 12.37 7.98 12.15
CA PHE A 180 11.41 8.97 12.63
C PHE A 180 10.45 8.40 13.70
N LEU A 181 9.85 7.23 13.46
CA LEU A 181 8.95 6.58 14.42
C LEU A 181 9.64 6.35 15.78
N HIS A 182 10.86 5.80 15.76
CA HIS A 182 11.63 5.54 16.98
C HIS A 182 12.05 6.82 17.69
N GLU A 183 12.37 7.91 16.97
CA GLU A 183 12.58 9.24 17.55
C GLU A 183 11.33 9.79 18.24
N GLN A 184 10.14 9.56 17.66
CA GLN A 184 8.86 9.90 18.27
C GLN A 184 8.41 8.89 19.33
N ARG A 185 9.29 7.95 19.71
CA ARG A 185 9.03 6.94 20.75
C ARG A 185 7.86 6.03 20.41
N VAL A 186 7.63 5.76 19.13
CA VAL A 186 6.62 4.82 18.63
C VAL A 186 7.31 3.59 18.07
N ALA A 187 6.97 2.40 18.59
CA ALA A 187 7.31 1.13 17.94
C ALA A 187 6.13 0.68 17.09
N HIS A 188 6.37 0.30 15.84
CA HIS A 188 5.30 -0.15 14.95
C HIS A 188 4.82 -1.56 15.33
N ARG A 189 5.77 -2.45 15.67
CA ARG A 189 5.60 -3.85 16.08
C ARG A 189 5.04 -4.80 15.02
N ASP A 190 4.86 -4.31 13.79
CA ASP A 190 4.34 -5.10 12.67
C ASP A 190 4.84 -4.54 11.31
N CYS A 191 6.15 -4.27 11.23
CA CYS A 191 6.83 -3.82 10.02
C CYS A 191 6.89 -4.94 8.96
N ALA A 192 5.73 -5.26 8.37
CA ALA A 192 5.57 -6.30 7.35
C ALA A 192 5.19 -5.69 6.00
N ALA A 193 5.39 -6.45 4.92
CA ALA A 193 5.08 -6.05 3.54
C ALA A 193 3.67 -5.46 3.37
N MET A 194 2.67 -6.00 4.09
CA MET A 194 1.27 -5.55 4.01
C MET A 194 1.00 -4.21 4.70
N ASN A 195 1.91 -3.74 5.56
CA ASN A 195 1.80 -2.50 6.32
C ASN A 195 2.71 -1.38 5.76
N ILE A 196 3.38 -1.63 4.63
CA ILE A 196 4.10 -0.59 3.89
C ILE A 196 3.42 -0.41 2.54
N MET A 197 2.93 0.81 2.32
CA MET A 197 2.20 1.20 1.12
C MET A 197 2.94 2.33 0.42
N MET A 198 2.46 2.74 -0.74
CA MET A 198 2.97 3.89 -1.46
C MET A 198 1.84 4.73 -2.04
N ASP A 199 2.14 6.02 -2.22
CA ASP A 199 1.35 6.88 -3.07
C ASP A 199 1.59 6.53 -4.55
N GLY A 200 0.63 5.82 -5.14
CA GLY A 200 0.71 5.38 -6.54
C GLY A 200 0.27 6.42 -7.57
N ARG A 201 -0.19 7.61 -7.17
CA ARG A 201 -0.68 8.65 -8.10
C ARG A 201 0.35 9.04 -9.18
N PRO A 202 1.66 9.15 -8.90
CA PRO A 202 2.66 9.44 -9.92
C PRO A 202 2.72 8.39 -11.05
N LEU A 203 2.33 7.15 -10.76
CA LEU A 203 2.36 6.03 -11.73
C LEU A 203 1.08 5.95 -12.58
N TYR A 204 -0.02 6.57 -12.12
CA TYR A 204 -1.32 6.57 -12.78
C TYR A 204 -1.90 7.99 -12.80
N PRO A 205 -1.48 8.85 -13.75
CA PRO A 205 -1.93 10.25 -13.81
C PRO A 205 -3.43 10.41 -13.99
N HIS A 206 -4.11 9.40 -14.57
CA HIS A 206 -5.57 9.35 -14.73
C HIS A 206 -6.28 8.57 -13.62
N GLY A 207 -5.52 8.12 -12.61
CA GLY A 207 -5.99 7.24 -11.54
C GLY A 207 -6.11 5.77 -11.95
N HIS A 208 -6.38 4.92 -10.96
CA HIS A 208 -6.58 3.48 -11.10
C HIS A 208 -7.68 3.03 -10.14
N HIS A 209 -8.19 1.80 -10.31
CA HIS A 209 -9.21 1.23 -9.44
C HIS A 209 -8.61 0.73 -8.11
N PRO A 210 -9.23 1.02 -6.95
CA PRO A 210 -8.67 0.73 -5.62
C PRO A 210 -8.65 -0.75 -5.21
N VAL A 211 -9.43 -1.61 -5.87
CA VAL A 211 -9.41 -3.07 -5.69
C VAL A 211 -8.67 -3.79 -6.83
N ARG A 212 -9.07 -3.51 -8.09
CA ARG A 212 -8.36 -3.99 -9.29
C ARG A 212 -7.23 -3.03 -9.67
N TYR A 213 -6.10 -3.11 -8.97
CA TYR A 213 -5.00 -2.14 -9.06
C TYR A 213 -4.50 -1.84 -10.48
N GLY A 214 -4.54 -2.84 -11.37
CA GLY A 214 -4.11 -2.72 -12.77
C GLY A 214 -5.16 -2.15 -13.73
N TYR A 215 -6.30 -1.63 -13.26
CA TYR A 215 -7.41 -1.21 -14.12
C TYR A 215 -7.80 0.26 -13.94
N SER A 216 -8.45 0.83 -14.95
CA SER A 216 -9.10 2.15 -14.93
C SER A 216 -10.09 2.26 -13.79
N ARG A 217 -10.42 3.48 -13.35
CA ARG A 217 -11.28 3.72 -12.16
C ARG A 217 -12.64 3.03 -12.21
N ASP A 218 -13.18 2.79 -13.40
CA ASP A 218 -14.43 2.04 -13.65
C ASP A 218 -14.23 0.51 -13.66
N GLY A 219 -13.00 0.03 -13.44
CA GLY A 219 -12.63 -1.38 -13.39
C GLY A 219 -12.62 -2.09 -14.75
N ALA A 220 -12.76 -1.36 -15.85
CA ALA A 220 -13.05 -1.94 -17.17
C ALA A 220 -11.82 -2.15 -18.08
N SER A 221 -10.82 -1.27 -18.01
CA SER A 221 -9.67 -1.28 -18.93
C SER A 221 -8.37 -1.49 -18.18
N GLU A 222 -7.51 -2.38 -18.68
CA GLU A 222 -6.15 -2.55 -18.13
C GLU A 222 -5.31 -1.29 -18.34
N LEU A 223 -4.48 -0.97 -17.35
CA LEU A 223 -3.59 0.18 -17.35
C LEU A 223 -2.13 -0.28 -17.30
N ALA A 224 -1.30 0.33 -18.15
CA ALA A 224 0.15 0.27 -18.00
C ALA A 224 0.63 1.37 -17.05
N PRO A 225 1.28 1.05 -15.92
CA PRO A 225 1.86 2.06 -15.04
C PRO A 225 3.02 2.79 -15.71
N LEU A 226 3.22 4.05 -15.35
CA LEU A 226 4.46 4.75 -15.67
C LEU A 226 5.64 4.14 -14.88
N ALA A 227 6.85 4.23 -15.44
CA ALA A 227 8.04 3.68 -14.82
C ALA A 227 8.38 4.43 -13.53
N ARG A 228 8.39 3.71 -12.39
CA ARG A 228 8.58 4.31 -11.07
C ARG A 228 9.93 5.02 -10.92
N ILE A 229 10.99 4.54 -11.57
CA ILE A 229 12.31 5.22 -11.58
C ILE A 229 12.28 6.63 -12.18
N ASP A 230 11.34 6.92 -13.10
CA ASP A 230 11.19 8.23 -13.73
C ASP A 230 10.00 9.02 -13.12
N HIS A 231 9.23 8.38 -12.24
CA HIS A 231 8.05 8.92 -11.56
C HIS A 231 8.10 8.57 -10.06
N PRO A 232 8.96 9.27 -9.27
CA PRO A 232 9.21 8.94 -7.88
C PRO A 232 7.94 8.87 -7.04
N VAL A 233 7.87 7.86 -6.17
CA VAL A 233 6.74 7.62 -5.27
C VAL A 233 7.18 7.83 -3.82
N ARG A 234 6.20 8.05 -2.94
CA ARG A 234 6.44 8.13 -1.50
C ARG A 234 5.88 6.91 -0.80
N TYR A 235 6.67 6.31 0.09
CA TYR A 235 6.28 5.15 0.87
C TYR A 235 5.76 5.54 2.25
N TYR A 236 4.83 4.74 2.79
CA TYR A 236 4.16 5.01 4.05
C TYR A 236 3.97 3.74 4.88
N PHE A 237 4.26 3.83 6.17
CA PHE A 237 3.78 2.90 7.19
C PHE A 237 2.29 3.13 7.45
N ILE A 238 1.54 2.03 7.53
CA ILE A 238 0.10 2.02 7.83
C ILE A 238 -0.20 1.02 8.95
N ASP A 239 -1.42 1.08 9.47
CA ASP A 239 -1.95 0.09 10.44
C ASP A 239 -1.18 0.08 11.77
N PHE A 240 -1.48 1.07 12.62
CA PHE A 240 -0.87 1.22 13.95
C PHE A 240 -1.57 0.40 15.04
N GLY A 241 -2.39 -0.59 14.66
CA GLY A 241 -3.19 -1.39 15.58
C GLY A 241 -2.38 -2.23 16.59
N LEU A 242 -1.12 -2.55 16.27
CA LEU A 242 -0.20 -3.24 17.18
C LEU A 242 0.86 -2.32 17.79
N SER A 243 0.86 -1.05 17.38
CA SER A 243 1.91 -0.12 17.75
C SER A 243 1.83 0.29 19.21
N THR A 244 2.92 0.84 19.72
CA THR A 244 3.00 1.31 21.10
C THR A 244 3.75 2.61 21.15
N HIS A 245 3.14 3.61 21.78
CA HIS A 245 3.76 4.91 22.03
C HIS A 245 4.25 4.96 23.47
N PHE A 246 5.56 5.10 23.65
CA PHE A 246 6.19 5.08 24.96
C PHE A 246 6.36 6.50 25.49
N ALA A 247 5.96 6.72 26.75
CA ALA A 247 6.20 7.99 27.42
C ALA A 247 7.71 8.34 27.48
N PRO A 248 8.07 9.63 27.53
CA PRO A 248 9.45 10.07 27.68
C PRO A 248 10.14 9.42 28.88
N GLY A 249 11.35 8.91 28.68
CA GLY A 249 12.17 8.29 29.74
C GLY A 249 11.78 6.85 30.11
N VAL A 250 10.69 6.30 29.58
CA VAL A 250 10.31 4.89 29.81
C VAL A 250 11.16 3.96 28.93
N SER A 251 11.43 2.73 29.34
CA SER A 251 12.08 1.74 28.45
C SER A 251 11.10 1.29 27.35
N PRO A 252 11.50 1.12 26.08
CA PRO A 252 10.61 0.68 24.99
C PRO A 252 10.30 -0.83 25.06
N SER A 253 9.97 -1.33 26.26
CA SER A 253 9.78 -2.75 26.51
C SER A 253 8.31 -3.14 26.43
N VAL A 254 8.03 -4.26 25.76
CA VAL A 254 6.67 -4.79 25.57
C VAL A 254 6.64 -6.31 25.76
N VAL A 255 5.42 -6.84 25.93
CA VAL A 255 5.12 -8.28 25.87
C VAL A 255 4.13 -8.55 24.73
N GLY A 256 3.94 -9.82 24.41
CA GLY A 256 3.01 -10.32 23.40
C GLY A 256 3.72 -10.81 22.14
N ALA A 257 3.03 -11.60 21.34
CA ALA A 257 3.56 -12.17 20.09
C ALA A 257 2.59 -11.94 18.92
N ALA A 258 1.92 -10.79 18.87
CA ALA A 258 0.85 -10.50 17.92
C ALA A 258 1.34 -10.13 16.50
N GLY A 259 2.54 -9.56 16.35
CA GLY A 259 3.11 -9.16 15.06
C GLY A 259 3.22 -10.32 14.07
N ARG A 260 3.11 -10.03 12.76
CA ARG A 260 3.05 -11.06 11.70
C ARG A 260 4.36 -11.80 11.50
N ASP A 261 5.48 -11.13 11.76
CA ASP A 261 6.80 -11.76 11.68
C ASP A 261 7.07 -12.62 12.92
N LYS A 262 6.79 -13.91 12.78
CA LYS A 262 7.01 -14.90 13.85
C LYS A 262 8.46 -15.37 13.95
N GLU A 263 9.36 -14.89 13.09
CA GLU A 263 10.78 -15.26 13.14
C GLU A 263 11.59 -14.40 14.12
N VAL A 264 10.99 -13.33 14.65
CA VAL A 264 11.60 -12.48 15.68
C VAL A 264 11.92 -13.34 16.92
N PRO A 265 13.21 -13.55 17.25
CA PRO A 265 13.62 -14.59 18.21
C PRO A 265 13.16 -14.36 19.65
N GLU A 266 13.00 -13.12 20.05
CA GLU A 266 12.69 -12.72 21.43
C GLU A 266 11.19 -12.51 21.70
N LEU A 267 10.31 -12.73 20.72
CA LEU A 267 8.87 -12.63 20.94
C LEU A 267 8.44 -13.56 22.07
N SER A 268 7.80 -12.98 23.07
CA SER A 268 7.28 -13.72 24.22
C SER A 268 5.95 -13.14 24.68
N LEU A 269 5.06 -14.00 25.16
CA LEU A 269 3.76 -13.58 25.68
C LEU A 269 3.88 -12.89 27.04
N ASP A 270 4.93 -13.19 27.81
CA ASP A 270 5.08 -12.82 29.22
C ASP A 270 6.46 -12.27 29.58
N VAL A 271 7.50 -12.54 28.77
CA VAL A 271 8.85 -12.00 28.98
C VAL A 271 8.99 -10.68 28.22
N PRO A 272 9.30 -9.56 28.89
CA PRO A 272 9.47 -8.28 28.22
C PRO A 272 10.69 -8.25 27.28
N TYR A 273 10.54 -7.61 26.13
CA TYR A 273 11.60 -7.42 25.13
C TYR A 273 11.54 -5.99 24.53
N ASP A 274 12.62 -5.54 23.89
CA ASP A 274 12.71 -4.21 23.27
C ASP A 274 11.94 -4.15 21.95
N ALA A 275 10.88 -3.35 21.91
CA ALA A 275 10.00 -3.22 20.74
C ALA A 275 10.70 -2.57 19.53
N PHE A 276 11.67 -1.67 19.75
CA PHE A 276 12.42 -1.04 18.65
C PHE A 276 13.34 -2.05 17.98
N LYS A 277 13.97 -2.97 18.74
CA LYS A 277 14.78 -4.05 18.16
C LYS A 277 13.95 -5.05 17.38
N VAL A 278 12.69 -5.25 17.74
CA VAL A 278 11.73 -6.05 16.96
C VAL A 278 11.45 -5.41 15.60
N ASP A 279 11.18 -4.11 15.56
CA ASP A 279 10.96 -3.41 14.28
C ASP A 279 12.18 -3.51 13.34
N ILE A 280 13.39 -3.41 13.89
CA ILE A 280 14.64 -3.54 13.12
C ILE A 280 14.75 -4.93 12.50
N PHE A 281 14.48 -5.98 13.28
CA PHE A 281 14.51 -7.34 12.77
C PHE A 281 13.46 -7.56 11.69
N ALA A 282 12.22 -7.11 11.92
CA ALA A 282 11.12 -7.23 10.97
C ALA A 282 11.41 -6.53 9.64
N MET A 283 11.99 -5.32 9.68
CA MET A 283 12.43 -4.61 8.46
C MET A 283 13.57 -5.35 7.74
N GLY A 284 14.53 -5.91 8.46
CA GLY A 284 15.60 -6.73 7.88
C GLY A 284 15.02 -7.98 7.18
N ASN A 285 14.03 -8.61 7.81
CA ASN A 285 13.29 -9.74 7.24
C ASN A 285 12.48 -9.38 6.01
N LEU A 286 11.82 -8.21 6.02
CA LEU A 286 11.13 -7.67 4.87
C LEU A 286 12.11 -7.50 3.70
N TYR A 287 13.26 -6.88 3.92
CA TYR A 287 14.26 -6.68 2.85
C TYR A 287 14.82 -8.00 2.31
N ASP A 288 15.09 -8.96 3.17
CA ASP A 288 15.55 -10.29 2.75
C ASP A 288 14.51 -10.98 1.85
N LYS A 289 13.26 -11.11 2.34
CA LYS A 289 12.20 -11.88 1.68
C LYS A 289 11.61 -11.18 0.46
N GLU A 290 11.39 -9.87 0.53
CA GLU A 290 10.72 -9.11 -0.52
C GLU A 290 11.69 -8.55 -1.57
N LEU A 291 13.00 -8.50 -1.28
CA LEU A 291 13.99 -7.92 -2.19
C LEU A 291 15.06 -8.95 -2.58
N VAL A 292 15.95 -9.33 -1.65
CA VAL A 292 17.16 -10.12 -1.99
C VAL A 292 16.83 -11.53 -2.47
N GLN A 293 15.81 -12.16 -1.90
CA GLN A 293 15.33 -13.48 -2.32
C GLN A 293 14.50 -13.44 -3.61
N LYS A 294 13.92 -12.30 -3.98
CA LYS A 294 13.10 -12.16 -5.20
C LYS A 294 13.92 -11.72 -6.41
N TYR A 295 14.92 -10.87 -6.20
CA TYR A 295 15.66 -10.23 -7.28
C TYR A 295 17.17 -10.53 -7.23
N GLN A 296 17.79 -10.53 -8.41
CA GLN A 296 19.24 -10.59 -8.56
C GLN A 296 19.85 -9.19 -8.50
N GLY A 297 21.13 -9.09 -8.09
CA GLY A 297 21.87 -7.83 -8.13
C GLY A 297 21.62 -6.91 -6.94
N LEU A 298 20.97 -7.42 -5.89
CA LEU A 298 20.69 -6.71 -4.63
C LEU A 298 21.58 -7.20 -3.46
N GLU A 299 22.62 -7.98 -3.75
CA GLU A 299 23.52 -8.56 -2.75
C GLU A 299 24.25 -7.48 -1.92
N PHE A 300 24.34 -6.26 -2.43
CA PHE A 300 24.88 -5.12 -1.68
C PHE A 300 24.07 -4.76 -0.42
N LEU A 301 22.80 -5.21 -0.31
CA LEU A 301 21.98 -5.05 0.89
C LEU A 301 22.31 -6.06 1.99
N GLN A 302 22.96 -7.18 1.65
CA GLN A 302 23.16 -8.31 2.57
C GLN A 302 23.86 -7.90 3.89
N PRO A 303 24.95 -7.11 3.88
CA PRO A 303 25.61 -6.73 5.13
C PRO A 303 24.70 -5.97 6.10
N LEU A 304 23.80 -5.14 5.58
CA LEU A 304 22.81 -4.42 6.39
C LEU A 304 21.75 -5.38 6.94
N ILE A 305 21.23 -6.26 6.08
CA ILE A 305 20.23 -7.26 6.45
C ILE A 305 20.76 -8.18 7.58
N ASP A 306 22.00 -8.64 7.46
CA ASP A 306 22.63 -9.55 8.43
C ASP A 306 22.76 -8.91 9.81
N VAL A 307 23.10 -7.62 9.89
CA VAL A 307 23.18 -6.91 11.19
C VAL A 307 21.79 -6.58 11.76
N MET A 308 20.81 -6.27 10.91
CA MET A 308 19.42 -6.04 11.34
C MET A 308 18.76 -7.33 11.85
N LYS A 309 19.13 -8.49 11.28
CA LYS A 309 18.60 -9.82 11.63
C LYS A 309 19.43 -10.58 12.67
N GLN A 310 20.31 -9.92 13.41
CA GLN A 310 21.06 -10.57 14.50
C GLN A 310 20.10 -11.21 15.50
N ARG A 311 20.36 -12.46 15.91
CA ARG A 311 19.48 -13.15 16.86
C ARG A 311 19.45 -12.47 18.22
N ASP A 312 20.60 -12.00 18.66
CA ASP A 312 20.75 -11.19 19.87
C ASP A 312 20.27 -9.75 19.59
N PRO A 313 19.15 -9.30 20.21
CA PRO A 313 18.60 -7.97 19.94
C PRO A 313 19.55 -6.84 20.30
N GLU A 314 20.47 -7.02 21.26
CA GLU A 314 21.44 -6.00 21.64
C GLU A 314 22.49 -5.74 20.55
N ARG A 315 22.75 -6.73 19.69
CA ARG A 315 23.67 -6.60 18.55
C ARG A 315 23.03 -5.94 17.33
N ARG A 316 21.70 -5.79 17.31
CA ARG A 316 21.01 -5.09 16.23
C ARG A 316 21.25 -3.58 16.35
N PRO A 317 21.43 -2.87 15.23
CA PRO A 317 21.56 -1.41 15.23
C PRO A 317 20.26 -0.73 15.68
N SER A 318 20.34 0.53 16.09
CA SER A 318 19.17 1.42 16.12
C SER A 318 18.70 1.75 14.70
N ALA A 319 17.48 2.28 14.55
CA ALA A 319 16.98 2.72 13.24
C ALA A 319 17.87 3.82 12.61
N GLU A 320 18.38 4.76 13.41
CA GLU A 320 19.35 5.77 12.97
C GLU A 320 20.64 5.12 12.44
N GLN A 321 21.20 4.15 13.17
CA GLN A 321 22.42 3.44 12.78
C GLN A 321 22.21 2.60 11.51
N ALA A 322 21.04 1.96 11.36
CA ALA A 322 20.66 1.22 10.17
C ALA A 322 20.54 2.16 8.96
N PHE A 323 19.87 3.31 9.12
CA PHE A 323 19.76 4.32 8.08
C PHE A 323 21.14 4.85 7.64
N ARG A 324 22.03 5.17 8.59
CA ARG A 324 23.40 5.62 8.27
C ARG A 324 24.24 4.55 7.58
N SER A 325 24.13 3.30 8.01
CA SER A 325 24.79 2.16 7.36
C SER A 325 24.31 2.00 5.92
N PHE A 326 23.00 2.13 5.68
CA PHE A 326 22.42 2.09 4.36
C PHE A 326 22.89 3.24 3.46
N GLU A 327 22.92 4.48 3.96
CA GLU A 327 23.45 5.62 3.20
C GLU A 327 24.93 5.42 2.81
N GLY A 328 25.71 4.78 3.69
CA GLY A 328 27.07 4.33 3.36
C GLY A 328 27.09 3.37 2.17
N ILE A 329 26.26 2.32 2.18
CA ILE A 329 26.13 1.36 1.07
C ILE A 329 25.70 2.09 -0.21
N ARG A 330 24.66 2.93 -0.13
CA ARG A 330 24.10 3.69 -1.25
C ARG A 330 25.14 4.57 -1.93
N SER A 331 26.05 5.18 -1.16
CA SER A 331 27.11 6.05 -1.69
C SER A 331 28.11 5.34 -2.61
N THR A 332 28.17 4.01 -2.57
CA THR A 332 29.05 3.19 -3.42
C THR A 332 28.40 2.81 -4.75
N LEU A 333 27.10 3.05 -4.92
CA LEU A 333 26.34 2.64 -6.11
C LEU A 333 26.43 3.70 -7.21
N SER A 334 26.68 3.26 -8.45
CA SER A 334 26.68 4.15 -9.61
C SER A 334 25.26 4.43 -10.13
N ASN A 335 25.04 5.61 -10.71
CA ASN A 335 23.75 5.94 -11.35
C ASN A 335 23.35 4.94 -12.44
N ALA A 336 24.32 4.42 -13.20
CA ALA A 336 24.06 3.40 -14.21
C ALA A 336 23.55 2.09 -13.58
N SER A 337 24.13 1.68 -12.45
CA SER A 337 23.68 0.50 -11.69
C SER A 337 22.27 0.69 -11.12
N LEU A 338 21.93 1.90 -10.67
CA LEU A 338 20.61 2.21 -10.13
C LEU A 338 19.51 2.19 -11.20
N ARG A 339 19.80 2.64 -12.42
CA ARG A 339 18.81 2.62 -13.51
C ARG A 339 18.73 1.27 -14.23
N TRP A 340 19.68 0.37 -13.94
CA TRP A 340 19.68 -0.98 -14.48
C TRP A 340 18.41 -1.74 -14.08
N ARG A 341 17.90 -2.53 -15.04
CA ARG A 341 16.68 -3.33 -14.85
C ARG A 341 16.88 -4.33 -13.72
N LEU A 342 15.89 -4.40 -12.84
CA LEU A 342 15.82 -5.41 -11.80
C LEU A 342 15.34 -6.74 -12.40
N ARG A 343 15.99 -7.84 -12.06
CA ARG A 343 15.71 -9.16 -12.63
C ARG A 343 15.14 -10.12 -11.59
N PRO A 344 13.91 -10.64 -11.77
CA PRO A 344 13.39 -11.70 -10.93
C PRO A 344 14.29 -12.92 -10.98
N ARG A 345 14.49 -13.61 -9.85
CA ARG A 345 15.28 -14.84 -9.82
C ARG A 345 14.66 -15.99 -10.62
N THR A 346 13.36 -15.92 -10.90
CA THR A 346 12.59 -16.88 -11.71
C THR A 346 12.66 -16.62 -13.22
N GLU A 347 13.28 -15.52 -13.66
CA GLU A 347 13.32 -15.12 -15.08
C GLU A 347 14.16 -16.10 -15.93
N SER A 348 13.57 -16.57 -17.04
CA SER A 348 14.21 -17.48 -17.98
C SER A 348 15.29 -16.80 -18.85
N MET A 349 16.15 -17.60 -19.48
CA MET A 349 17.22 -17.08 -20.36
C MET A 349 16.68 -16.31 -21.58
N SER A 350 15.55 -16.74 -22.15
CA SER A 350 14.92 -16.08 -23.29
C SER A 350 14.28 -14.75 -22.92
N GLU A 351 13.62 -14.69 -21.75
CA GLU A 351 13.08 -13.44 -21.20
C GLU A 351 14.19 -12.43 -20.96
N ARG A 352 15.31 -12.88 -20.39
CA ARG A 352 16.49 -12.04 -20.12
C ARG A 352 16.98 -11.30 -21.35
N VAL A 353 17.20 -11.99 -22.48
CA VAL A 353 17.73 -11.37 -23.71
C VAL A 353 16.77 -10.31 -24.26
N LEU A 354 15.47 -10.61 -24.28
CA LEU A 354 14.45 -9.68 -24.77
C LEU A 354 14.38 -8.43 -23.87
N TYR A 355 14.34 -8.64 -22.56
CA TYR A 355 14.14 -7.58 -21.60
C TYR A 355 15.37 -6.68 -21.38
N ASP A 356 16.58 -7.24 -21.47
CA ASP A 356 17.82 -6.47 -21.46
C ASP A 356 17.87 -5.52 -22.67
N THR A 357 17.40 -5.97 -23.83
CA THR A 357 17.30 -5.14 -25.05
C THR A 357 16.32 -3.97 -24.86
N VAL A 358 15.16 -4.22 -24.25
CA VAL A 358 14.16 -3.19 -23.92
C VAL A 358 14.72 -2.19 -22.90
N ALA A 359 15.46 -2.66 -21.89
CA ALA A 359 16.07 -1.81 -20.87
C ALA A 359 17.10 -0.83 -21.48
N VAL A 360 17.96 -1.32 -22.38
CA VAL A 360 18.93 -0.48 -23.12
C VAL A 360 18.22 0.58 -23.96
N ALA A 361 17.14 0.20 -24.67
CA ALA A 361 16.35 1.14 -25.45
C ALA A 361 15.70 2.23 -24.58
N ARG A 362 15.16 1.87 -23.41
CA ARG A 362 14.57 2.81 -22.43
C ARG A 362 15.60 3.83 -21.95
N GLU A 363 16.79 3.39 -21.59
CA GLU A 363 17.88 4.28 -21.16
C GLU A 363 18.36 5.21 -22.29
N GLY A 364 18.43 4.70 -23.52
CA GLY A 364 18.73 5.52 -24.70
C GLY A 364 17.72 6.67 -24.88
N VAL A 365 16.42 6.38 -24.75
CA VAL A 365 15.35 7.40 -24.82
C VAL A 365 15.48 8.41 -23.67
N HIS A 366 15.80 7.97 -22.45
CA HIS A 366 16.01 8.85 -21.30
C HIS A 366 17.14 9.85 -21.55
N HIS A 367 18.29 9.39 -22.04
CA HIS A 367 19.42 10.27 -22.37
C HIS A 367 19.08 11.27 -23.48
N LEU A 368 18.37 10.84 -24.52
CA LEU A 368 17.90 11.73 -25.59
C LEU A 368 16.95 12.81 -25.07
N LYS A 369 16.00 12.46 -24.18
CA LYS A 369 15.10 13.45 -23.56
C LYS A 369 15.85 14.49 -22.74
N ARG A 370 16.91 14.11 -22.01
CA ARG A 370 17.74 15.08 -21.26
C ARG A 370 18.53 16.02 -22.17
N LEU A 371 18.89 15.60 -23.38
CA LEU A 371 19.59 16.44 -24.36
C LEU A 371 18.66 17.43 -25.09
N VAL A 372 17.36 17.15 -25.15
CA VAL A 372 16.36 18.03 -25.79
C VAL A 372 15.80 19.08 -24.81
N VAL A 373 15.91 18.83 -23.50
CA VAL A 373 15.42 19.71 -22.43
C VAL A 373 16.54 20.54 -21.77
N ALA A 374 17.80 20.25 -22.12
CA ALA A 374 18.97 21.09 -21.80
C ALA A 374 19.22 22.10 -22.93
#